data_AF-A0A452YM28-F1
#
_entry.id   AF-A0A452YM28-F1
#
_cell.length_a   1.000
_cell.length_b   1.000
_cell.length_c   1.000
_cell.angle_alpha   90.00
_cell.angle_beta   90.00
_cell.angle_gamma   90.00
#
_symmetry.space_group_name_H-M   'P 1'
#
loop_
_entity.id
_entity.type
_entity.pdbx_description
1 polymer ?
#
loop_
_entity_poly.entity_id
_entity_poly.type
_entity_poly.pdbx_seq_one_letter_code
_entity_poly.pdbx_strand_id
1 'polypeptide(L)'
;MPAPLDQPAATGAGDASTDPTAAAVCDDVHDSKEVVLRRYFLQEWELVSAILRRIVAAGGVAEPADVHRIRSIMDKYQEEGQLLEPYLEDIISPLMSLVRSKIMELGAATDELLEIIKPLCIIIYTLVTVCGYKSVIKFFPHQVSDLELAVALLEKCHTMSSATALRQESTGEMETKCVVLLWLYILILIPFDISSVDTSIAATDHVPGSEVVPLVTRILDICKDYLSNSGPMRRMSGLLLARLLTRPDMLKAFSRL
;
A
#
# COMPACT_ATOMS: atom_id res chain seq x y z
N MET A 1 -98.96 -4.66 -31.55
CA MET A 1 -97.86 -5.62 -31.25
C MET A 1 -96.60 -4.82 -30.99
N PRO A 2 -95.76 -5.19 -30.01
CA PRO A 2 -95.91 -4.86 -28.59
C PRO A 2 -94.79 -3.98 -28.00
N ALA A 3 -95.13 -3.29 -26.90
CA ALA A 3 -94.45 -3.00 -25.63
C ALA A 3 -92.90 -2.77 -25.48
N PRO A 4 -92.51 -2.04 -24.39
CA PRO A 4 -91.29 -1.21 -24.23
C PRO A 4 -90.33 -1.77 -23.15
N LEU A 5 -89.47 -0.90 -22.55
CA LEU A 5 -88.65 -1.00 -21.29
C LEU A 5 -87.18 -0.59 -21.60
N ASP A 6 -86.41 0.17 -20.82
CA ASP A 6 -86.54 0.85 -19.52
C ASP A 6 -85.30 1.79 -19.39
N GLN A 7 -85.38 2.89 -18.62
CA GLN A 7 -84.19 3.63 -18.10
C GLN A 7 -83.68 2.91 -16.81
N PRO A 8 -82.82 3.43 -15.88
CA PRO A 8 -81.94 4.62 -15.81
C PRO A 8 -80.54 4.33 -15.12
N ALA A 9 -79.82 5.41 -14.74
CA ALA A 9 -79.08 5.60 -13.46
C ALA A 9 -77.53 5.75 -13.46
N ALA A 10 -77.11 7.01 -13.22
CA ALA A 10 -76.26 7.56 -12.14
C ALA A 10 -74.99 6.84 -11.60
N THR A 11 -73.96 7.68 -11.36
CA THR A 11 -72.93 7.73 -10.26
C THR A 11 -71.54 8.02 -10.86
N GLY A 12 -70.65 8.89 -10.34
CA GLY A 12 -70.48 9.55 -9.04
C GLY A 12 -69.05 9.28 -8.52
N ALA A 13 -68.35 10.32 -8.03
CA ALA A 13 -67.06 10.34 -7.30
C ALA A 13 -65.76 10.22 -8.13
N GLY A 14 -64.64 10.87 -7.77
CA GLY A 14 -64.29 11.68 -6.61
C GLY A 14 -62.85 12.21 -6.72
N ASP A 15 -62.57 13.30 -5.99
CA ASP A 15 -61.27 13.97 -5.87
C ASP A 15 -60.13 13.04 -5.41
N ALA A 16 -58.94 13.23 -6.00
CA ALA A 16 -57.69 12.69 -5.47
C ALA A 16 -56.76 13.85 -5.07
N SER A 17 -56.77 14.12 -3.77
CA SER A 17 -55.81 14.98 -3.07
C SER A 17 -54.41 14.36 -3.13
N THR A 18 -53.45 15.09 -3.68
CA THR A 18 -52.01 14.79 -3.62
C THR A 18 -51.45 15.09 -2.24
N ASP A 19 -50.97 14.06 -1.55
CA ASP A 19 -50.23 14.17 -0.29
C ASP A 19 -48.71 14.04 -0.59
N PRO A 20 -47.86 15.04 -0.25
CA PRO A 20 -46.43 14.98 -0.51
C PRO A 20 -45.68 14.55 0.75
N THR A 21 -45.85 13.30 1.19
CA THR A 21 -45.04 12.73 2.27
C THR A 21 -44.57 11.32 1.91
N ALA A 22 -43.73 11.24 0.88
CA ALA A 22 -42.88 10.08 0.63
C ALA A 22 -41.42 10.54 0.74
N ALA A 23 -41.00 10.82 1.98
CA ALA A 23 -39.59 10.88 2.30
C ALA A 23 -38.98 9.51 1.99
N ALA A 24 -37.93 9.51 1.18
CA ALA A 24 -37.22 8.34 0.70
C ALA A 24 -36.76 7.44 1.86
N VAL A 25 -37.53 6.40 2.15
CA VAL A 25 -37.02 5.20 2.81
C VAL A 25 -36.31 4.43 1.70
N CYS A 26 -34.98 4.51 1.69
CA CYS A 26 -34.17 3.72 0.78
C CYS A 26 -34.39 2.25 1.15
N ASP A 27 -35.13 1.54 0.30
CA ASP A 27 -35.48 0.13 0.45
C ASP A 27 -34.21 -0.72 0.29
N ASP A 28 -33.53 -0.99 1.41
CA ASP A 28 -32.24 -1.71 1.49
C ASP A 28 -32.39 -3.24 1.29
N VAL A 29 -33.54 -3.68 0.74
CA VAL A 29 -33.96 -5.09 0.74
C VAL A 29 -33.53 -5.85 -0.53
N HIS A 30 -33.02 -5.16 -1.57
CA HIS A 30 -32.66 -5.79 -2.85
C HIS A 30 -31.25 -5.50 -3.38
N ASP A 31 -30.44 -4.69 -2.69
CA ASP A 31 -29.06 -4.45 -3.14
C ASP A 31 -28.16 -5.65 -2.79
N SER A 32 -27.34 -6.07 -3.76
CA SER A 32 -26.30 -7.08 -3.49
C SER A 32 -25.35 -6.55 -2.42
N LYS A 33 -24.89 -7.41 -1.50
CA LYS A 33 -23.98 -7.08 -0.39
C LYS A 33 -22.81 -6.17 -0.80
N GLU A 34 -22.27 -6.38 -2.00
CA GLU A 34 -21.21 -5.57 -2.62
C GLU A 34 -21.61 -4.10 -2.85
N VAL A 35 -22.83 -3.84 -3.34
CA VAL A 35 -23.35 -2.49 -3.62
C VAL A 35 -23.51 -1.70 -2.32
N VAL A 36 -24.00 -2.37 -1.28
CA VAL A 36 -24.15 -1.80 0.07
C VAL A 36 -22.77 -1.43 0.64
N LEU A 37 -21.81 -2.37 0.61
CA LEU A 37 -20.44 -2.11 1.08
C LEU A 37 -19.76 -0.98 0.33
N ARG A 38 -19.96 -0.88 -0.99
CA ARG A 38 -19.43 0.21 -1.80
C ARG A 38 -19.99 1.56 -1.38
N ARG A 39 -21.28 1.65 -1.06
CA ARG A 39 -21.93 2.88 -0.56
C ARG A 39 -21.34 3.32 0.79
N TYR A 40 -21.12 2.38 1.70
CA TYR A 40 -20.45 2.66 2.98
C TYR A 40 -19.01 3.11 2.78
N PHE A 41 -18.26 2.44 1.91
CA PHE A 41 -16.87 2.80 1.64
C PHE A 41 -16.76 4.23 1.11
N LEU A 42 -17.65 4.68 0.23
CA LEU A 42 -17.62 6.06 -0.29
C LEU A 42 -17.70 7.11 0.84
N GLN A 43 -18.48 6.84 1.90
CA GLN A 43 -18.57 7.74 3.05
C GLN A 43 -17.29 7.71 3.90
N GLU A 44 -16.72 6.52 4.11
CA GLU A 44 -15.47 6.36 4.84
C GLU A 44 -14.27 6.91 4.05
N TRP A 45 -14.33 6.85 2.72
CA TRP A 45 -13.32 7.37 1.82
C TRP A 45 -13.15 8.87 1.96
N GLU A 46 -14.23 9.64 2.11
CA GLU A 46 -14.14 11.09 2.36
C GLU A 46 -13.31 11.39 3.62
N LEU A 47 -13.50 10.59 4.67
CA LEU A 47 -12.72 10.71 5.90
C LEU A 47 -11.26 10.31 5.67
N VAL A 48 -11.00 9.17 5.02
CA VAL A 48 -9.64 8.69 4.70
C VAL A 48 -8.90 9.70 3.84
N SER A 49 -9.52 10.22 2.78
CA SER A 49 -8.98 11.26 1.90
C SER A 49 -8.66 12.54 2.68
N ALA A 50 -9.53 12.95 3.62
CA ALA A 50 -9.27 14.11 4.46
C ALA A 50 -8.06 13.91 5.38
N ILE A 51 -7.93 12.71 5.99
CA ILE A 51 -6.77 12.36 6.82
C ILE A 51 -5.49 12.36 5.97
N LEU A 52 -5.51 11.70 4.81
CA LEU A 52 -4.36 11.63 3.90
C LEU A 52 -3.90 13.02 3.45
N ARG A 53 -4.85 13.90 3.08
CA ARG A 53 -4.54 15.29 2.73
C ARG A 53 -3.86 16.05 3.86
N ARG A 54 -4.27 15.82 5.12
CA ARG A 54 -3.59 16.41 6.29
C ARG A 54 -2.18 15.87 6.48
N ILE A 55 -1.99 14.55 6.39
CA ILE A 55 -0.66 13.91 6.49
C ILE A 55 0.28 14.46 5.41
N VAL A 56 -0.21 14.58 4.18
CA VAL A 56 0.57 15.15 3.05
C VAL A 56 0.90 16.62 3.28
N ALA A 57 -0.07 17.42 3.72
CA ALA A 57 0.15 18.84 4.02
C ALA A 57 1.14 19.03 5.19
N ALA A 58 1.18 18.10 6.15
CA ALA A 58 2.12 18.08 7.26
C ALA A 58 3.48 17.46 6.91
N GLY A 59 3.74 17.16 5.63
CA GLY A 59 5.02 16.60 5.17
C GLY A 59 5.28 15.18 5.68
N GLY A 60 4.24 14.39 5.91
CA GLY A 60 4.34 13.00 6.37
C GLY A 60 4.27 12.81 7.88
N VAL A 61 4.20 13.88 8.66
CA VAL A 61 3.90 13.78 10.09
C VAL A 61 2.45 13.31 10.26
N ALA A 62 2.28 12.08 10.75
CA ALA A 62 0.97 11.47 10.94
C ALA A 62 0.72 11.22 12.42
N GLU A 63 -0.45 11.66 12.91
CA GLU A 63 -0.87 11.36 14.27
C GLU A 63 -1.19 9.87 14.41
N PRO A 64 -0.84 9.21 15.54
CA PRO A 64 -1.16 7.80 15.76
C PRO A 64 -2.65 7.49 15.61
N ALA A 65 -3.52 8.41 16.03
CA ALA A 65 -4.97 8.28 15.91
C ALA A 65 -5.43 8.21 14.44
N ASP A 66 -4.83 9.02 13.57
CA ASP A 66 -5.12 9.06 12.14
C ASP A 66 -4.70 7.76 11.43
N VAL A 67 -3.51 7.26 11.76
CA VAL A 67 -3.00 5.97 11.25
C VAL A 67 -3.91 4.82 11.69
N HIS A 68 -4.26 4.76 12.98
CA HIS A 68 -5.18 3.75 13.51
C HIS A 68 -6.56 3.84 12.87
N ARG A 69 -7.05 5.07 12.62
CA ARG A 69 -8.35 5.28 11.99
C ARG A 69 -8.37 4.77 10.55
N ILE A 70 -7.36 5.09 9.75
CA ILE A 70 -7.23 4.57 8.38
C ILE A 70 -7.16 3.04 8.42
N ARG A 71 -6.27 2.47 9.26
CA ARG A 71 -6.12 1.02 9.38
C ARG A 71 -7.45 0.33 9.72
N SER A 72 -8.16 0.83 10.73
CA SER A 72 -9.45 0.30 11.16
C SER A 72 -10.53 0.38 10.08
N ILE A 73 -10.48 1.36 9.18
CA ILE A 73 -11.41 1.44 8.04
C ILE A 73 -11.02 0.38 7.00
N MET A 74 -9.75 0.33 6.59
CA MET A 74 -9.28 -0.59 5.57
C MET A 74 -9.49 -2.06 5.96
N ASP A 75 -9.26 -2.41 7.24
CA ASP A 75 -9.42 -3.77 7.76
C ASP A 75 -10.87 -4.30 7.59
N LYS A 76 -11.88 -3.43 7.49
CA LYS A 76 -13.29 -3.83 7.25
C LYS A 76 -13.49 -4.43 5.86
N TYR A 77 -12.63 -4.08 4.91
CA TYR A 77 -12.73 -4.48 3.50
C TYR A 77 -11.77 -5.62 3.16
N GLN A 78 -11.22 -6.31 4.16
CA GLN A 78 -10.25 -7.41 3.94
C GLN A 78 -10.80 -8.52 3.04
N GLU A 79 -12.09 -8.85 3.13
CA GLU A 79 -12.74 -9.85 2.27
C GLU A 79 -13.08 -9.33 0.87
N GLU A 80 -13.10 -8.00 0.68
CA GLU A 80 -13.54 -7.32 -0.55
C GLU A 80 -12.52 -6.27 -1.00
N GLY A 81 -11.22 -6.61 -0.97
CA GLY A 81 -10.12 -5.67 -1.24
C GLY A 81 -10.19 -4.98 -2.62
N GLN A 82 -10.85 -5.61 -3.58
CA GLN A 82 -11.16 -5.05 -4.91
C GLN A 82 -11.94 -3.72 -4.86
N LEU A 83 -12.70 -3.46 -3.79
CA LEU A 83 -13.38 -2.18 -3.59
C LEU A 83 -12.41 -1.01 -3.36
N LEU A 84 -11.23 -1.30 -2.78
CA LEU A 84 -10.20 -0.30 -2.50
C LEU A 84 -9.27 -0.06 -3.69
N GLU A 85 -9.16 -1.02 -4.61
CA GLU A 85 -8.23 -0.95 -5.75
C GLU A 85 -8.33 0.35 -6.58
N PRO A 86 -9.52 0.89 -6.88
CA PRO A 86 -9.66 2.16 -7.62
C PRO A 86 -9.05 3.36 -6.91
N TYR A 87 -8.82 3.29 -5.60
CA TYR A 87 -8.32 4.37 -4.77
C TYR A 87 -6.85 4.18 -4.37
N LEU A 88 -6.24 3.06 -4.74
CA LEU A 88 -4.86 2.76 -4.34
C LEU A 88 -3.87 3.81 -4.84
N GLU A 89 -4.05 4.34 -6.05
CA GLU A 89 -3.14 5.37 -6.58
C GLU A 89 -3.17 6.65 -5.72
N ASP A 90 -4.37 7.09 -5.34
CA ASP A 90 -4.60 8.29 -4.54
C ASP A 90 -4.05 8.17 -3.11
N ILE A 91 -3.89 6.94 -2.61
CA ILE A 91 -3.33 6.68 -1.27
C ILE A 91 -1.82 6.43 -1.36
N ILE A 92 -1.39 5.50 -2.21
CA ILE A 92 -0.03 4.96 -2.20
C ILE A 92 0.97 5.95 -2.81
N SER A 93 0.62 6.58 -3.93
CA SER A 93 1.52 7.50 -4.62
C SER A 93 1.98 8.67 -3.75
N PRO A 94 1.09 9.41 -3.04
CA PRO A 94 1.53 10.49 -2.16
C PRO A 94 2.33 9.99 -0.95
N LEU A 95 1.96 8.85 -0.36
CA LEU A 95 2.69 8.29 0.78
C LEU A 95 4.11 7.85 0.39
N MET A 96 4.27 7.17 -0.75
CA MET A 96 5.61 6.80 -1.23
C MET A 96 6.43 8.01 -1.69
N SER A 97 5.79 9.04 -2.24
CA SER A 97 6.45 10.31 -2.55
C SER A 97 7.02 10.96 -1.28
N LEU A 98 6.27 10.95 -0.18
CA LEU A 98 6.74 11.42 1.12
C LEU A 98 7.91 10.58 1.65
N VAL A 99 7.79 9.24 1.60
CA VAL A 99 8.88 8.33 2.00
C VAL A 99 10.16 8.67 1.24
N ARG A 100 10.08 8.77 -0.09
CA ARG A 100 11.22 9.12 -0.95
C ARG A 100 11.80 10.50 -0.61
N SER A 101 10.94 11.50 -0.49
CA SER A 101 11.35 12.89 -0.21
C SER A 101 12.06 13.00 1.14
N LYS A 102 11.55 12.31 2.17
CA LYS A 102 12.16 12.33 3.51
C LYS A 102 13.49 11.62 3.59
N ILE A 103 13.67 10.51 2.86
CA ILE A 103 14.99 9.87 2.74
C ILE A 103 16.00 10.84 2.12
N MET A 104 15.59 11.61 1.11
CA MET A 104 16.46 12.59 0.44
C MET A 104 16.76 13.81 1.32
N GLU A 105 15.78 14.31 2.09
CA GLU A 105 15.92 15.49 2.95
C GLU A 105 16.75 15.22 4.22
N LEU A 106 16.45 14.14 4.93
CA LEU A 106 17.04 13.84 6.24
C LEU A 106 18.24 12.89 6.14
N GLY A 107 18.33 12.13 5.04
CA GLY A 107 19.29 11.04 4.89
C GLY A 107 18.88 9.79 5.66
N ALA A 108 19.25 8.62 5.15
CA ALA A 108 18.85 7.33 5.73
C ALA A 108 19.40 7.05 7.15
N ALA A 109 20.36 7.85 7.64
CA ALA A 109 21.04 7.62 8.91
C ALA A 109 20.27 8.17 10.14
N THR A 110 19.37 9.13 9.96
CA THR A 110 18.68 9.81 11.07
C THR A 110 17.55 8.97 11.67
N ASP A 111 17.39 8.99 13.00
CA ASP A 111 16.25 8.32 13.65
C ASP A 111 14.92 9.05 13.42
N GLU A 112 14.96 10.38 13.26
CA GLU A 112 13.80 11.23 12.90
C GLU A 112 13.12 10.76 11.60
N LEU A 113 13.91 10.28 10.63
CA LEU A 113 13.40 9.70 9.40
C LEU A 113 12.42 8.54 9.68
N LEU A 114 12.75 7.67 10.63
CA LEU A 114 11.93 6.51 10.94
C LEU A 114 10.65 6.91 11.68
N GLU A 115 10.68 7.96 12.50
CA GLU A 115 9.48 8.48 13.17
C GLU A 115 8.43 8.95 12.15
N ILE A 116 8.88 9.46 11.00
CA ILE A 116 8.01 9.87 9.90
C ILE A 116 7.60 8.67 9.03
N ILE A 117 8.55 7.83 8.63
CA ILE A 117 8.31 6.73 7.68
C ILE A 117 7.43 5.63 8.29
N LYS A 118 7.65 5.25 9.56
CA LYS A 118 6.94 4.13 10.20
C LYS A 118 5.41 4.28 10.11
N PRO A 119 4.80 5.42 10.51
CA PRO A 119 3.37 5.68 10.31
C PRO A 119 2.87 5.49 8.87
N LEU A 120 3.61 6.00 7.88
CA LEU A 120 3.22 5.90 6.46
C LEU A 120 3.29 4.43 6.00
N CYS A 121 4.34 3.71 6.38
CA CYS A 121 4.50 2.31 6.07
C CYS A 121 3.42 1.43 6.72
N ILE A 122 2.90 1.78 7.89
CA ILE A 122 1.74 1.09 8.48
C ILE A 122 0.53 1.19 7.54
N ILE A 123 0.21 2.40 7.06
CA ILE A 123 -0.92 2.61 6.14
C ILE A 123 -0.72 1.82 4.84
N ILE A 124 0.47 1.91 4.24
CA ILE A 124 0.81 1.20 3.01
C ILE A 124 0.70 -0.32 3.22
N TYR A 125 1.25 -0.83 4.32
CA TYR A 125 1.24 -2.27 4.61
C TYR A 125 -0.17 -2.79 4.88
N THR A 126 -1.05 -2.01 5.52
CA THR A 126 -2.47 -2.38 5.65
C THR A 126 -3.12 -2.58 4.28
N LEU A 127 -2.85 -1.71 3.31
CA LEU A 127 -3.35 -1.89 1.94
C LEU A 127 -2.72 -3.10 1.25
N VAL A 128 -1.44 -3.40 1.52
CA VAL A 128 -0.79 -4.63 1.04
C VAL A 128 -1.49 -5.88 1.57
N THR A 129 -1.96 -5.87 2.82
CA THR A 129 -2.66 -7.02 3.41
C THR A 129 -4.10 -7.15 2.90
N VAL A 130 -4.78 -6.05 2.63
CA VAL A 130 -6.18 -6.04 2.16
C VAL A 130 -6.30 -6.29 0.65
N CYS A 131 -5.55 -5.54 -0.16
CA CYS A 131 -5.65 -5.61 -1.64
C CYS A 131 -4.66 -6.61 -2.25
N GLY A 132 -3.69 -7.07 -1.46
CA GLY A 132 -2.57 -7.86 -1.95
C GLY A 132 -1.44 -7.00 -2.53
N TYR A 133 -0.20 -7.44 -2.29
CA TYR A 133 0.99 -6.68 -2.67
C TYR A 133 1.05 -6.33 -4.17
N LYS A 134 0.57 -7.20 -5.06
CA LYS A 134 0.64 -6.97 -6.52
C LYS A 134 -0.18 -5.77 -6.98
N SER A 135 -1.30 -5.48 -6.33
CA SER A 135 -2.13 -4.32 -6.66
C SER A 135 -1.46 -3.04 -6.15
N VAL A 136 -0.86 -3.09 -4.96
CA VAL A 136 -0.22 -1.94 -4.31
C VAL A 136 1.09 -1.51 -4.96
N ILE A 137 2.01 -2.45 -5.25
CA ILE A 137 3.36 -2.11 -5.73
C ILE A 137 3.39 -1.38 -7.08
N LYS A 138 2.29 -1.45 -7.86
CA LYS A 138 2.16 -0.73 -9.14
C LYS A 138 2.27 0.80 -8.97
N PHE A 139 1.96 1.29 -7.77
CA PHE A 139 1.98 2.71 -7.44
C PHE A 139 3.24 3.14 -6.67
N PHE A 140 4.23 2.25 -6.53
CA PHE A 140 5.50 2.61 -5.91
C PHE A 140 6.35 3.43 -6.89
N PRO A 141 7.38 4.15 -6.44
CA PRO A 141 8.35 4.80 -7.32
C PRO A 141 9.17 3.76 -8.08
N HIS A 142 9.31 3.94 -9.39
CA HIS A 142 10.02 3.01 -10.30
C HIS A 142 11.26 3.65 -10.94
N GLN A 143 11.89 4.63 -10.30
CA GLN A 143 13.10 5.24 -10.85
C GLN A 143 14.32 4.42 -10.46
N VAL A 144 15.22 4.18 -11.42
CA VAL A 144 16.47 3.43 -11.18
C VAL A 144 17.31 4.10 -10.08
N SER A 145 17.29 5.43 -10.01
CA SER A 145 17.94 6.23 -8.96
C SER A 145 17.45 5.94 -7.55
N ASP A 146 16.28 5.34 -7.40
CA ASP A 146 15.70 5.05 -6.08
C ASP A 146 16.26 3.77 -5.46
N LEU A 147 17.03 2.97 -6.20
CA LEU A 147 17.59 1.71 -5.71
C LEU A 147 18.52 1.92 -4.51
N GLU A 148 19.47 2.85 -4.59
CA GLU A 148 20.38 3.13 -3.48
C GLU A 148 19.62 3.67 -2.25
N LEU A 149 18.60 4.51 -2.48
CA LEU A 149 17.75 5.05 -1.42
C LEU A 149 17.01 3.93 -0.69
N ALA A 150 16.43 3.00 -1.44
CA ALA A 150 15.69 1.87 -0.89
C ALA A 150 16.60 0.90 -0.12
N VAL A 151 17.83 0.64 -0.60
CA VAL A 151 18.80 -0.19 0.11
C VAL A 151 19.29 0.49 1.39
N ALA A 152 19.61 1.78 1.34
CA ALA A 152 20.05 2.53 2.53
C ALA A 152 18.96 2.52 3.63
N LEU A 153 17.69 2.67 3.24
CA LEU A 153 16.57 2.55 4.17
C LEU A 153 16.45 1.11 4.73
N LEU A 154 16.61 0.09 3.89
CA LEU A 154 16.58 -1.30 4.33
C LEU A 154 17.66 -1.60 5.39
N GLU A 155 18.89 -1.11 5.17
CA GLU A 155 20.01 -1.25 6.11
C GLU A 155 19.71 -0.59 7.46
N LYS A 156 19.18 0.64 7.43
CA LYS A 156 18.75 1.34 8.65
C LYS A 156 17.68 0.55 9.39
N CYS A 157 16.68 0.01 8.68
CA CYS A 157 15.64 -0.81 9.29
C CYS A 157 16.16 -2.15 9.84
N HIS A 158 17.18 -2.73 9.21
CA HIS A 158 17.80 -3.97 9.65
C HIS A 158 18.57 -3.78 10.96
N THR A 159 19.40 -2.73 11.06
CA THR A 159 20.24 -2.45 12.24
C THR A 159 19.44 -2.04 13.49
N MET A 160 18.26 -1.44 13.32
CA MET A 160 17.35 -1.09 14.41
C MET A 160 16.70 -2.30 15.12
N SER A 161 16.96 -3.52 14.64
CA SER A 161 16.34 -4.74 15.13
C SER A 161 16.93 -5.21 16.48
N SER A 162 16.91 -4.40 17.55
CA SER A 162 17.08 -4.90 18.93
C SER A 162 16.78 -3.85 20.02
N ALA A 163 15.70 -4.07 20.79
CA ALA A 163 15.62 -3.73 22.23
C ALA A 163 14.36 -4.30 22.92
N THR A 164 13.23 -4.47 22.22
CA THR A 164 11.97 -4.93 22.85
C THR A 164 11.16 -5.88 21.97
N ALA A 165 11.51 -7.16 21.98
CA ALA A 165 10.79 -8.25 21.30
C ALA A 165 9.32 -8.43 21.76
N LEU A 166 8.87 -7.71 22.80
CA LEU A 166 7.52 -7.82 23.37
C LEU A 166 6.50 -6.82 22.77
N ARG A 167 6.89 -5.93 21.85
CA ARG A 167 5.99 -4.90 21.26
C ARG A 167 6.11 -4.75 19.73
N GLN A 168 6.49 -5.83 19.05
CA GLN A 168 6.74 -5.82 17.59
C GLN A 168 5.51 -5.41 16.75
N GLU A 169 4.30 -5.54 17.27
CA GLU A 169 3.05 -5.40 16.52
C GLU A 169 2.49 -3.96 16.46
N SER A 170 3.17 -2.98 17.07
CA SER A 170 2.64 -1.59 17.16
C SER A 170 3.65 -0.49 16.89
N THR A 171 4.89 -0.80 16.48
CA THR A 171 5.93 0.21 16.24
C THR A 171 6.11 0.59 14.77
N GLY A 172 5.45 -0.09 13.83
CA GLY A 172 5.62 0.14 12.39
C GLY A 172 6.91 -0.44 11.79
N GLU A 173 7.74 -1.11 12.60
CA GLU A 173 9.05 -1.63 12.16
C GLU A 173 8.92 -2.76 11.15
N MET A 174 8.01 -3.70 11.41
CA MET A 174 7.77 -4.83 10.51
C MET A 174 7.17 -4.32 9.20
N GLU A 175 6.19 -3.42 9.28
CA GLU A 175 5.52 -2.80 8.15
C GLU A 175 6.53 -2.05 7.27
N THR A 176 7.42 -1.27 7.89
CA THR A 176 8.50 -0.57 7.16
C THR A 176 9.41 -1.55 6.43
N LYS A 177 9.92 -2.59 7.12
CA LYS A 177 10.75 -3.63 6.49
C LYS A 177 10.04 -4.28 5.30
N CYS A 178 8.76 -4.60 5.45
CA CYS A 178 7.93 -5.21 4.41
C CYS A 178 7.74 -4.30 3.20
N VAL A 179 7.39 -3.03 3.42
CA VAL A 179 7.21 -2.03 2.36
C VAL A 179 8.52 -1.81 1.60
N VAL A 180 9.65 -1.70 2.30
CA VAL A 180 10.97 -1.51 1.65
C VAL A 180 11.37 -2.74 0.83
N LEU A 181 11.15 -3.95 1.32
CA LEU A 181 11.40 -5.18 0.56
C LEU A 181 10.54 -5.24 -0.73
N LEU A 182 9.27 -4.82 -0.65
CA LEU A 182 8.40 -4.73 -1.81
C LEU A 182 8.83 -3.63 -2.79
N TRP A 183 9.36 -2.52 -2.27
CA TRP A 183 9.91 -1.45 -3.10
C TRP A 183 11.16 -1.89 -3.85
N LEU A 184 12.09 -2.55 -3.16
CA LEU A 184 13.23 -3.18 -3.82
C LEU A 184 12.79 -4.24 -4.83
N TYR A 185 11.73 -5.00 -4.54
CA TYR A 185 11.24 -6.03 -5.46
C TYR A 185 10.82 -5.41 -6.79
N ILE A 186 10.06 -4.32 -6.76
CA ILE A 186 9.62 -3.67 -7.99
C ILE A 186 10.76 -2.95 -8.72
N LEU A 187 11.71 -2.37 -7.99
CA LEU A 187 12.91 -1.75 -8.59
C LEU A 187 13.77 -2.79 -9.31
N ILE A 188 13.97 -3.98 -8.72
CA ILE A 188 14.79 -5.04 -9.33
C ILE A 188 14.18 -5.57 -10.62
N LEU A 189 12.87 -5.48 -10.83
CA LEU A 189 12.22 -5.89 -12.07
C LEU A 189 12.54 -4.98 -13.27
N ILE A 190 13.03 -3.76 -13.04
CA ILE A 190 13.36 -2.83 -14.11
C ILE A 190 14.61 -3.33 -14.84
N PRO A 191 14.60 -3.35 -16.19
CA PRO A 191 15.76 -3.76 -16.98
C PRO A 191 16.84 -2.66 -17.00
N PHE A 192 17.78 -2.72 -16.06
CA PHE A 192 18.99 -1.89 -16.04
C PHE A 192 20.18 -2.72 -15.57
N ASP A 193 21.37 -2.15 -15.53
CA ASP A 193 22.56 -2.80 -14.94
C ASP A 193 22.78 -2.26 -13.53
N ILE A 194 22.75 -3.12 -12.50
CA ILE A 194 22.92 -2.68 -11.09
C ILE A 194 24.26 -1.95 -10.89
N SER A 195 25.31 -2.36 -11.62
CA SER A 195 26.63 -1.73 -11.52
C SER A 195 26.63 -0.26 -11.97
N SER A 196 25.67 0.15 -12.80
CA SER A 196 25.55 1.55 -13.25
C SER A 196 25.01 2.51 -12.18
N VAL A 197 24.44 1.97 -11.10
CA VAL A 197 23.75 2.75 -10.05
C VAL A 197 24.52 2.70 -8.73
N ASP A 198 25.36 1.69 -8.53
CA ASP A 198 26.09 1.53 -7.28
C ASP A 198 27.25 2.54 -7.17
N THR A 199 26.99 3.63 -6.46
CA THR A 199 27.94 4.72 -6.22
C THR A 199 29.13 4.25 -5.36
N SER A 200 29.00 3.15 -4.63
CA SER A 200 30.08 2.61 -3.80
C SER A 200 31.18 1.86 -4.59
N ILE A 201 30.92 1.52 -5.86
CA ILE A 201 31.94 0.99 -6.78
C ILE A 201 33.07 2.00 -6.99
N ALA A 202 32.74 3.30 -7.06
CA ALA A 202 33.75 4.35 -7.26
C ALA A 202 34.57 4.66 -5.99
N ALA A 203 34.09 4.26 -4.81
CA ALA A 203 34.66 4.63 -3.51
C ALA A 203 35.49 3.53 -2.86
N THR A 204 35.43 2.30 -3.37
CA THR A 204 36.22 1.18 -2.86
C THR A 204 37.43 0.94 -3.74
N ASP A 205 38.63 0.95 -3.14
CA ASP A 205 39.84 0.42 -3.78
C ASP A 205 39.57 -1.06 -4.10
N HIS A 206 39.15 -1.33 -5.33
CA HIS A 206 38.77 -2.66 -5.77
C HIS A 206 39.89 -3.65 -5.47
N VAL A 207 39.63 -4.61 -4.59
CA VAL A 207 40.40 -5.86 -4.55
C VAL A 207 40.07 -6.59 -5.86
N PRO A 208 41.06 -6.83 -6.75
CA PRO A 208 40.81 -7.51 -8.00
C PRO A 208 40.34 -8.94 -7.70
N GLY A 209 39.05 -9.21 -7.94
CA GLY A 209 38.42 -10.52 -7.70
C GLY A 209 37.07 -10.50 -6.96
N SER A 210 36.64 -9.39 -6.37
CA SER A 210 35.27 -9.25 -5.85
C SER A 210 34.35 -8.74 -6.97
N GLU A 211 33.77 -9.67 -7.75
CA GLU A 211 32.92 -9.36 -8.93
C GLU A 211 31.43 -9.14 -8.58
N VAL A 212 31.04 -9.21 -7.29
CA VAL A 212 29.66 -8.94 -6.85
C VAL A 212 29.53 -7.48 -6.40
N VAL A 213 28.62 -6.75 -7.03
CA VAL A 213 28.31 -5.34 -6.76
C VAL A 213 27.97 -5.15 -5.27
N PRO A 214 28.61 -4.22 -4.54
CA PRO A 214 28.38 -4.01 -3.10
C PRO A 214 26.91 -3.86 -2.71
N LEU A 215 26.11 -3.16 -3.52
CA LEU A 215 24.68 -2.99 -3.33
C LEU A 215 23.91 -4.33 -3.35
N VAL A 216 24.30 -5.24 -4.23
CA VAL A 216 23.73 -6.59 -4.32
C VAL A 216 24.08 -7.38 -3.06
N THR A 217 25.34 -7.36 -2.65
CA THR A 217 25.81 -8.08 -1.46
C THR A 217 25.04 -7.64 -0.21
N ARG A 218 24.82 -6.33 -0.03
CA ARG A 218 24.00 -5.78 1.05
C ARG A 218 22.57 -6.33 1.04
N ILE A 219 21.91 -6.33 -0.12
CA ILE A 219 20.55 -6.90 -0.26
C ILE A 219 20.56 -8.40 0.08
N LEU A 220 21.52 -9.15 -0.44
CA LEU A 220 21.63 -10.59 -0.20
C LEU A 220 21.76 -10.91 1.29
N ASP A 221 22.64 -10.21 1.99
CA ASP A 221 22.92 -10.52 3.40
C ASP A 221 21.72 -10.21 4.30
N ILE A 222 21.07 -9.06 4.11
CA ILE A 222 19.85 -8.73 4.85
C ILE A 222 18.73 -9.73 4.54
N CYS A 223 18.54 -10.09 3.28
CA CYS A 223 17.49 -11.03 2.90
C CYS A 223 17.75 -12.44 3.43
N LYS A 224 19.00 -12.91 3.52
CA LYS A 224 19.33 -14.20 4.15
C LYS A 224 18.90 -14.23 5.61
N ASP A 225 19.17 -13.16 6.35
CA ASP A 225 18.73 -13.06 7.75
C ASP A 225 17.21 -13.07 7.86
N TYR A 226 16.51 -12.37 6.96
CA TYR A 226 15.06 -12.35 6.93
C TYR A 226 14.42 -13.67 6.49
N LEU A 227 15.12 -14.50 5.71
CA LEU A 227 14.67 -15.84 5.36
C LEU A 227 14.66 -16.79 6.55
N SER A 228 15.57 -16.58 7.50
CA SER A 228 15.65 -17.33 8.77
C SER A 228 14.53 -16.96 9.75
N ASN A 229 13.88 -15.81 9.56
CA ASN A 229 12.76 -15.36 10.39
C ASN A 229 11.43 -16.00 9.95
N SER A 230 10.48 -16.10 10.86
CA SER A 230 9.08 -16.41 10.52
C SER A 230 8.31 -15.14 10.15
N GLY A 231 7.24 -15.29 9.36
CA GLY A 231 6.32 -14.19 9.05
C GLY A 231 6.49 -13.54 7.66
N PRO A 232 5.91 -12.33 7.48
CA PRO A 232 5.84 -11.66 6.17
C PRO A 232 7.20 -11.34 5.55
N MET A 233 8.19 -10.99 6.38
CA MET A 233 9.55 -10.66 5.94
C MET A 233 10.21 -11.80 5.17
N ARG A 234 10.03 -13.05 5.60
CA ARG A 234 10.54 -14.23 4.88
C ARG A 234 9.98 -14.33 3.47
N ARG A 235 8.65 -14.15 3.34
CA ARG A 235 7.98 -14.24 2.04
C ARG A 235 8.45 -13.13 1.10
N MET A 236 8.52 -11.90 1.58
CA MET A 236 8.93 -10.75 0.76
C MET A 236 10.40 -10.80 0.38
N SER A 237 11.27 -11.23 1.30
CA SER A 237 12.70 -11.43 1.02
C SER A 237 12.92 -12.54 0.00
N GLY A 238 12.16 -13.65 0.09
CA GLY A 238 12.20 -14.70 -0.93
C GLY A 238 11.78 -14.22 -2.32
N LEU A 239 10.74 -13.38 -2.40
CA LEU A 239 10.32 -12.76 -3.67
C LEU A 239 11.42 -11.87 -4.26
N LEU A 240 12.02 -11.03 -3.41
CA LEU A 240 13.09 -10.11 -3.79
C LEU A 240 14.31 -10.88 -4.32
N LEU A 241 14.78 -11.87 -3.55
CA LEU A 241 15.92 -12.71 -3.91
C LEU A 241 15.68 -13.50 -5.18
N ALA A 242 14.49 -14.09 -5.35
CA ALA A 242 14.18 -14.85 -6.57
C ALA A 242 14.34 -13.99 -7.83
N ARG A 243 13.94 -12.71 -7.79
CA ARG A 243 14.10 -11.78 -8.92
C ARG A 243 15.51 -11.25 -9.07
N LEU A 244 16.20 -10.97 -7.97
CA LEU A 244 17.59 -10.53 -7.99
C LEU A 244 18.52 -11.61 -8.56
N LEU A 245 18.36 -12.86 -8.15
CA LEU A 245 19.23 -13.97 -8.57
C LEU A 245 18.97 -14.45 -10.00
N THR A 246 17.77 -14.23 -10.53
CA THR A 246 17.41 -14.61 -11.92
C THR A 246 17.64 -13.50 -12.94
N ARG A 247 18.22 -12.38 -12.50
CA ARG A 247 18.43 -11.21 -13.35
C ARG A 247 19.58 -11.43 -14.35
N PRO A 248 19.43 -11.08 -15.64
CA PRO A 248 20.42 -11.39 -16.66
C PRO A 248 21.81 -10.78 -16.42
N ASP A 249 21.86 -9.58 -15.85
CA ASP A 249 23.07 -8.87 -15.43
C ASP A 249 23.79 -9.58 -14.27
N MET A 250 23.04 -10.26 -13.40
CA MET A 250 23.56 -11.00 -12.26
C MET A 250 24.11 -12.40 -12.60
N LEU A 251 23.68 -13.00 -13.73
CA LEU A 251 24.14 -14.34 -14.13
C LEU A 251 25.66 -14.41 -14.27
N LYS A 252 26.30 -13.35 -14.79
CA LYS A 252 27.76 -13.31 -14.92
C LYS A 252 28.45 -13.33 -13.55
N ALA A 253 27.92 -12.57 -12.59
CA ALA A 253 28.46 -12.48 -11.23
C ALA A 253 28.33 -13.80 -10.44
N PHE A 254 27.28 -14.60 -10.68
CA PHE A 254 27.07 -15.88 -9.97
C PHE A 254 27.57 -17.12 -10.72
N SER A 255 27.81 -17.04 -12.03
CA SER A 255 28.30 -18.17 -12.86
C SER A 255 29.74 -18.61 -12.59
N ARG A 256 30.46 -17.90 -11.73
CA ARG A 256 31.88 -18.12 -11.40
C ARG A 256 32.13 -18.50 -9.93
N LEU A 257 31.06 -18.68 -9.14
CA LEU A 257 31.09 -19.33 -7.82
C LEU A 257 31.19 -20.85 -7.98
#